data_AF-A0AAE1PQC0-F1
#
_entry.id   AF-A0AAE1PQC0-F1
#
_cell.length_a   1.000
_cell.length_b   1.000
_cell.length_c   1.000
_cell.angle_alpha   90.00
_cell.angle_beta   90.00
_cell.angle_gamma   90.00
#
_symmetry.space_group_name_H-M   'P 1'
#
loop_
_entity.id
_entity.type
_entity.pdbx_description
1 polymer ?
#
loop_
_entity_poly.entity_id
_entity_poly.type
_entity_poly.pdbx_seq_one_letter_code
_entity_poly.pdbx_strand_id
1 'polypeptide(L)'
;MNRQENLIAQRGQIIGLREAGHSVRAIGHILGLSPITVAKWIRRWNESGDLRDAVSKAAEKSIPRKRTGTRHRNYWFYCDEIREQNRRIIKHRKLHRRNPSDKSLSLLQELIRHTKEISRRVRAEKWYEWCLTIDERSKLREMWRNINIATGRMARLDPPKDAERLNSNFAVRAATTNLPAEIQNHLQQLRDTRQEKMDETVLKRDEAGGPFTSDELFRTRKKCKDTALGDDGITNSIFSALGVWITHSLNWKTEIEYLQDNTKSRLAALKAIMTYDSGASNRTHTMFYKQAIRLIIDYAAIVLPG
;
A
#
# COMPACT_ATOMS: atom_id res chain seq x y z
N MET A 1 23.16 -41.83 -3.37
CA MET A 1 24.08 -40.68 -3.43
C MET A 1 24.90 -40.79 -4.69
N ASN A 2 24.84 -39.79 -5.56
CA ASN A 2 25.47 -39.84 -6.88
C ASN A 2 27.00 -39.84 -6.71
N ARG A 3 27.74 -40.65 -7.49
CA ARG A 3 29.22 -40.71 -7.45
C ARG A 3 29.84 -39.33 -7.59
N GLN A 4 29.16 -38.43 -8.30
CA GLN A 4 29.56 -37.04 -8.51
C GLN A 4 29.40 -36.17 -7.24
N GLU A 5 28.32 -36.37 -6.46
CA GLU A 5 28.08 -35.64 -5.20
C GLU A 5 29.10 -36.03 -4.12
N ASN A 6 29.45 -37.32 -4.05
CA ASN A 6 30.49 -37.83 -3.17
C ASN A 6 31.87 -37.22 -3.47
N LEU A 7 32.22 -37.09 -4.75
CA LEU A 7 33.47 -36.46 -5.15
C LEU A 7 33.50 -34.96 -4.86
N ILE A 8 32.36 -34.28 -4.93
CA ILE A 8 32.24 -32.85 -4.59
C ILE A 8 32.42 -32.65 -3.07
N ALA A 9 31.79 -33.49 -2.25
CA ALA A 9 31.90 -33.43 -0.80
C ALA A 9 33.36 -33.72 -0.34
N GLN A 10 33.99 -34.76 -0.87
CA GLN A 10 35.39 -35.08 -0.57
C GLN A 10 36.36 -33.98 -1.00
N ARG A 11 36.09 -33.30 -2.14
CA ARG A 11 36.88 -32.15 -2.60
C ARG A 11 36.76 -30.94 -1.68
N GLY A 12 35.54 -30.65 -1.20
CA GLY A 12 35.32 -29.55 -0.25
C GLY A 12 36.09 -29.75 1.06
N GLN A 13 36.15 -30.99 1.55
CA GLN A 13 36.92 -31.34 2.76
C GLN A 13 38.43 -31.17 2.56
N ILE A 14 38.97 -31.57 1.42
CA ILE A 14 40.40 -31.39 1.09
C ILE A 14 40.79 -29.90 1.10
N ILE A 15 39.94 -29.03 0.55
CA ILE A 15 40.19 -27.59 0.48
C ILE A 15 40.11 -26.96 1.88
N GLY A 16 39.08 -27.28 2.66
CA GLY A 16 38.95 -26.76 4.03
C GLY A 16 40.13 -27.13 4.93
N LEU A 17 40.62 -28.37 4.83
CA LEU A 17 41.82 -28.80 5.56
C LEU A 17 43.10 -28.10 5.06
N ARG A 18 43.18 -27.76 3.76
CA ARG A 18 44.32 -27.03 3.21
C ARG A 18 44.33 -25.57 3.67
N GLU A 19 43.18 -24.92 3.72
CA GLU A 19 43.01 -23.55 4.24
C GLU A 19 43.30 -23.47 5.74
N ALA A 20 42.98 -24.54 6.48
CA ALA A 20 43.37 -24.70 7.88
C ALA A 20 44.88 -24.99 8.10
N GLY A 21 45.69 -24.98 7.03
CA GLY A 21 47.15 -25.09 7.09
C GLY A 21 47.70 -26.52 7.09
N HIS A 22 46.87 -27.56 6.91
CA HIS A 22 47.36 -28.93 6.88
C HIS A 22 48.23 -29.23 5.65
N SER A 23 49.27 -30.04 5.85
CA SER A 23 50.13 -30.53 4.77
C SER A 23 49.39 -31.57 3.92
N VAL A 24 49.79 -31.71 2.65
CA VAL A 24 49.18 -32.67 1.70
C VAL A 24 49.22 -34.12 2.24
N ARG A 25 50.29 -34.49 2.96
CA ARG A 25 50.40 -35.81 3.60
C ARG A 25 49.43 -35.97 4.77
N ALA A 26 49.27 -34.94 5.60
CA ALA A 26 48.31 -34.95 6.72
C ALA A 26 46.87 -35.09 6.21
N ILE A 27 46.51 -34.35 5.15
CA ILE A 27 45.19 -34.44 4.52
C ILE A 27 44.94 -35.84 3.93
N GLY A 28 45.96 -36.41 3.27
CA GLY A 28 45.88 -37.78 2.74
C GLY A 28 45.61 -38.82 3.84
N HIS A 29 46.27 -38.68 4.99
CA HIS A 29 46.07 -39.56 6.14
C HIS A 29 44.65 -39.41 6.73
N ILE A 30 44.16 -38.18 6.89
CA ILE A 30 42.83 -37.90 7.46
C ILE A 30 41.71 -38.46 6.58
N LEU A 31 41.85 -38.39 5.27
CA LEU A 31 40.80 -38.76 4.31
C LEU A 31 40.99 -40.16 3.69
N GLY A 32 42.04 -40.89 4.08
CA GLY A 32 42.37 -42.20 3.50
C GLY A 32 42.75 -42.13 2.01
N LEU A 33 43.29 -41.00 1.56
CA LEU A 33 43.64 -40.76 0.16
C LEU A 33 45.15 -40.72 -0.03
N SER A 34 45.62 -41.20 -1.19
CA SER A 34 47.04 -41.07 -1.56
C SER A 34 47.44 -39.59 -1.64
N PRO A 35 48.57 -39.18 -1.03
CA PRO A 35 49.06 -37.79 -1.07
C PRO A 35 49.21 -37.25 -2.50
N ILE A 36 49.49 -38.11 -3.48
CA ILE A 36 49.57 -37.74 -4.91
C ILE A 36 48.19 -37.32 -5.44
N THR A 37 47.13 -38.01 -5.01
CA THR A 37 45.75 -37.68 -5.39
C THR A 37 45.33 -36.34 -4.80
N VAL A 38 45.66 -36.10 -3.52
CA VAL A 38 45.41 -34.82 -2.84
C VAL A 38 46.15 -33.67 -3.53
N ALA A 39 47.45 -33.84 -3.85
CA ALA A 39 48.23 -32.83 -4.58
C ALA A 39 47.65 -32.50 -5.95
N LYS A 40 47.26 -33.52 -6.72
CA LYS A 40 46.66 -33.36 -8.05
C LYS A 40 45.33 -32.61 -7.99
N TRP A 41 44.53 -32.85 -6.96
CA TRP A 41 43.24 -32.19 -6.77
C TRP A 41 43.38 -30.73 -6.34
N ILE A 42 44.32 -30.44 -5.42
CA ILE A 42 44.65 -29.06 -5.01
C ILE A 42 45.16 -28.25 -6.21
N ARG A 43 46.08 -28.83 -7.00
CA ARG A 43 46.60 -28.15 -8.21
C ARG A 43 45.49 -27.84 -9.21
N ARG A 44 44.66 -28.84 -9.54
CA ARG A 44 43.53 -28.67 -10.47
C ARG A 44 42.52 -27.65 -9.96
N TRP A 45 42.33 -27.54 -8.65
CA TRP A 45 41.49 -26.51 -8.03
C TRP A 45 42.08 -25.12 -8.21
N ASN A 46 43.36 -24.92 -7.90
CA ASN A 46 44.01 -23.63 -8.12
C ASN A 46 43.94 -23.19 -9.60
N GLU A 47 44.00 -24.14 -10.54
CA GLU A 47 43.89 -23.86 -11.97
C GLU A 47 42.43 -23.58 -12.43
N SER A 48 41.41 -24.22 -11.84
CA SER A 48 40.02 -24.18 -12.33
C SER A 48 39.07 -23.32 -11.48
N GLY A 49 39.28 -23.26 -10.16
CA GLY A 49 38.49 -22.48 -9.21
C GLY A 49 38.78 -20.99 -9.32
N ASP A 50 40.07 -20.64 -9.45
CA ASP A 50 40.50 -19.25 -9.60
C ASP A 50 39.96 -18.62 -10.89
N LEU A 51 40.04 -19.33 -12.01
CA LEU A 51 39.51 -18.88 -13.30
C LEU A 51 37.98 -18.71 -13.29
N ARG A 52 37.23 -19.65 -12.70
CA ARG A 52 35.77 -19.60 -12.68
C ARG A 52 35.25 -18.50 -11.74
N ASP A 53 35.90 -18.33 -10.59
CA ASP A 53 35.54 -17.29 -9.64
C ASP A 53 35.97 -15.90 -10.12
N ALA A 54 37.14 -15.79 -10.76
CA ALA A 54 37.59 -14.55 -11.40
C ALA A 54 36.66 -14.14 -12.55
N VAL A 55 36.26 -15.08 -13.43
CA VAL A 55 35.30 -14.81 -14.51
C VAL A 55 33.93 -14.46 -13.95
N SER A 56 33.47 -15.13 -12.89
CA SER A 56 32.17 -14.83 -12.26
C SER A 56 32.17 -13.45 -11.59
N LYS A 57 33.23 -13.10 -10.86
CA LYS A 57 33.40 -11.77 -10.24
C LYS A 57 33.54 -10.67 -11.30
N ALA A 58 34.29 -10.91 -12.37
CA ALA A 58 34.40 -9.98 -13.49
C ALA A 58 33.04 -9.78 -14.19
N ALA A 59 32.30 -10.87 -14.43
CA ALA A 59 30.97 -10.81 -15.02
C ALA A 59 29.95 -10.09 -14.13
N GLU A 60 29.98 -10.31 -12.81
CA GLU A 60 29.12 -9.59 -11.86
C GLU A 60 29.44 -8.10 -11.78
N LYS A 61 30.72 -7.72 -11.90
CA LYS A 61 31.15 -6.32 -11.93
C LYS A 61 30.81 -5.62 -13.24
N SER A 62 30.93 -6.30 -14.37
CA SER A 62 30.74 -5.73 -15.71
C SER A 62 29.30 -5.79 -16.23
N ILE A 63 28.49 -6.76 -15.77
CA ILE A 63 27.12 -6.96 -16.25
C ILE A 63 26.15 -6.65 -15.11
N PRO A 64 25.52 -5.46 -15.09
CA PRO A 64 24.48 -5.18 -14.10
C PRO A 64 23.35 -6.20 -14.28
N ARG A 65 23.16 -7.05 -13.27
CA ARG A 65 22.06 -8.01 -13.24
C ARG A 65 20.75 -7.22 -13.24
N LYS A 66 20.07 -7.16 -14.40
CA LYS A 66 18.66 -6.78 -14.45
C LYS A 66 17.91 -7.79 -13.58
N ARG A 67 17.46 -7.36 -12.39
CA ARG A 67 16.46 -8.11 -11.64
C ARG A 67 15.30 -8.34 -12.60
N THR A 68 15.04 -9.60 -12.94
CA THR A 68 13.85 -9.99 -13.69
C THR A 68 12.66 -9.73 -12.78
N GLY A 69 12.16 -8.50 -12.81
CA GLY A 69 10.94 -8.15 -12.11
C GLY A 69 9.85 -9.09 -12.56
N THR A 70 9.22 -9.79 -11.61
CA THR A 70 8.08 -10.66 -11.88
C THR A 70 7.04 -9.80 -12.59
N ARG A 71 6.75 -10.11 -13.86
CA ARG A 71 5.82 -9.30 -14.66
C ARG A 71 4.46 -9.32 -13.98
N HIS A 72 3.98 -8.16 -13.54
CA HIS A 72 2.70 -8.06 -12.87
C HIS A 72 1.60 -8.62 -13.77
N ARG A 73 0.85 -9.57 -13.21
CA ARG A 73 -0.24 -10.25 -13.90
C ARG A 73 -1.54 -9.50 -13.57
N ASN A 74 -2.03 -8.76 -14.56
CA ASN A 74 -3.23 -7.93 -14.51
C ASN A 74 -4.54 -8.77 -14.52
N TYR A 75 -4.65 -9.80 -13.68
CA TYR A 75 -5.82 -10.68 -13.67
C TYR A 75 -7.05 -10.07 -13.00
N TRP A 76 -6.88 -9.05 -12.18
CA TRP A 76 -7.95 -8.50 -11.33
C TRP A 76 -9.13 -7.88 -12.12
N PHE A 77 -8.91 -7.44 -13.36
CA PHE A 77 -9.96 -6.92 -14.26
C PHE A 77 -10.23 -7.84 -15.48
N TYR A 78 -9.71 -9.06 -15.45
CA TYR A 78 -9.75 -9.95 -16.61
C TYR A 78 -11.12 -10.60 -16.76
N CYS A 79 -11.94 -10.09 -17.69
CA CYS A 79 -13.27 -10.62 -18.01
C CYS A 79 -13.29 -11.35 -19.38
N ASP A 80 -14.45 -11.87 -19.77
CA ASP A 80 -14.65 -12.53 -21.07
C ASP A 80 -14.36 -11.60 -22.26
N GLU A 81 -14.72 -10.32 -22.12
CA GLU A 81 -14.45 -9.31 -23.14
C GLU A 81 -12.95 -9.12 -23.40
N ILE A 82 -12.15 -8.99 -22.33
CA ILE A 82 -10.68 -8.85 -22.42
C ILE A 82 -10.04 -10.14 -22.97
N ARG A 83 -10.56 -11.31 -22.58
CA ARG A 83 -10.14 -12.60 -23.12
C ARG A 83 -10.33 -12.65 -24.63
N GLU A 84 -11.49 -12.25 -25.10
CA GLU A 84 -11.83 -12.27 -26.52
C GLU A 84 -10.95 -11.30 -27.32
N GLN A 85 -10.75 -10.08 -26.84
CA GLN A 85 -9.85 -9.13 -27.51
C GLN A 85 -8.39 -9.62 -27.56
N ASN A 86 -7.89 -10.22 -26.49
CA ASN A 86 -6.55 -10.82 -26.49
C ASN A 86 -6.43 -12.00 -27.47
N ARG A 87 -7.47 -12.84 -27.58
CA ARG A 87 -7.53 -13.91 -28.61
C ARG A 87 -7.45 -13.32 -30.02
N ARG A 88 -8.20 -12.24 -30.29
CA ARG A 88 -8.16 -11.53 -31.58
C ARG A 88 -6.76 -10.98 -31.88
N ILE A 89 -6.11 -10.32 -30.92
CA ILE A 89 -4.70 -9.87 -31.08
C ILE A 89 -3.79 -11.03 -31.44
N ILE A 90 -3.88 -12.16 -30.71
CA ILE A 90 -3.02 -13.33 -30.97
C ILE A 90 -3.26 -13.87 -32.39
N LYS A 91 -4.52 -13.97 -32.83
CA LYS A 91 -4.88 -14.40 -34.18
C LYS A 91 -4.29 -13.48 -35.24
N HIS A 92 -4.44 -12.17 -35.10
CA HIS A 92 -3.92 -11.19 -36.06
C HIS A 92 -2.40 -11.07 -36.04
N ARG A 93 -1.74 -11.24 -34.88
CA ARG A 93 -0.28 -11.38 -34.80
C ARG A 93 0.22 -12.60 -35.58
N LYS A 94 -0.45 -13.74 -35.44
CA LYS A 94 -0.11 -14.96 -36.19
C LYS A 94 -0.31 -14.75 -37.69
N LEU A 95 -1.39 -14.07 -38.09
CA LEU A 95 -1.68 -13.75 -39.49
C LEU A 95 -0.61 -12.84 -40.09
N HIS A 96 -0.27 -11.73 -39.41
CA HIS A 96 0.78 -10.81 -39.85
C HIS A 96 2.15 -11.49 -39.94
N ARG A 97 2.48 -12.36 -38.97
CA ARG A 97 3.74 -13.12 -39.00
C ARG A 97 3.83 -14.08 -40.20
N ARG A 98 2.68 -14.61 -40.66
CA ARG A 98 2.63 -15.50 -41.83
C ARG A 98 2.70 -14.71 -43.13
N ASN A 99 1.94 -13.61 -43.23
CA ASN A 99 1.86 -12.77 -44.41
C ASN A 99 2.13 -11.30 -44.03
N PRO A 100 3.39 -10.88 -43.96
CA PRO A 100 3.74 -9.49 -43.66
C PRO A 100 3.28 -8.58 -44.79
N SER A 101 2.33 -7.69 -44.50
CA SER A 101 1.80 -6.70 -45.44
C SER A 101 1.38 -5.46 -44.66
N ASP A 102 1.50 -4.28 -45.25
CA ASP A 102 1.08 -3.02 -44.60
C ASP A 102 -0.38 -3.05 -44.16
N LYS A 103 -1.28 -3.63 -44.98
CA LYS A 103 -2.70 -3.79 -44.61
C LYS A 103 -2.87 -4.64 -43.34
N SER A 104 -2.09 -5.72 -43.22
CA SER A 104 -2.13 -6.61 -42.04
C SER A 104 -1.53 -5.95 -40.80
N LEU A 105 -0.55 -5.07 -40.97
CA LEU A 105 0.07 -4.29 -39.90
C LEU A 105 -0.89 -3.21 -39.39
N SER A 106 -1.52 -2.44 -40.28
CA SER A 106 -2.52 -1.42 -39.93
C SER A 106 -3.68 -2.02 -39.16
N LEU A 107 -4.21 -3.16 -39.61
CA LEU A 107 -5.30 -3.84 -38.93
C LEU A 107 -4.88 -4.37 -37.55
N LEU A 108 -3.65 -4.87 -37.40
CA LEU A 108 -3.12 -5.26 -36.10
C LEU A 108 -2.96 -4.05 -35.16
N GLN A 109 -2.45 -2.93 -35.65
CA GLN A 109 -2.28 -1.69 -34.88
C GLN A 109 -3.62 -1.14 -34.41
N GLU A 110 -4.61 -1.11 -35.29
CA GLU A 110 -5.98 -0.68 -34.98
C GLU A 110 -6.60 -1.57 -33.90
N LEU A 111 -6.46 -2.88 -34.03
CA LEU A 111 -6.99 -3.84 -33.07
C LEU A 111 -6.29 -3.74 -31.71
N ILE A 112 -4.98 -3.47 -31.69
CA ILE A 112 -4.25 -3.16 -30.46
C ILE A 112 -4.77 -1.87 -29.82
N ARG A 113 -5.01 -0.82 -30.60
CA ARG A 113 -5.55 0.46 -30.12
C ARG A 113 -6.94 0.27 -29.51
N HIS A 114 -7.84 -0.40 -30.22
CA HIS A 114 -9.18 -0.73 -29.75
C HIS A 114 -9.17 -1.57 -28.48
N THR A 115 -8.30 -2.60 -28.42
CA THR A 115 -8.16 -3.44 -27.22
C THR A 115 -7.63 -2.65 -26.02
N LYS A 116 -6.73 -1.69 -26.23
CA LYS A 116 -6.24 -0.79 -25.16
C LYS A 116 -7.35 0.11 -24.62
N GLU A 117 -8.28 0.53 -25.47
CA GLU A 117 -9.44 1.34 -25.07
C GLU A 117 -10.45 0.52 -24.27
N ILE A 118 -10.82 -0.67 -24.75
CA ILE A 118 -11.63 -1.63 -23.98
C ILE A 118 -10.97 -1.93 -22.64
N SER A 119 -9.67 -2.20 -22.62
CA SER A 119 -8.92 -2.48 -21.38
C SER A 119 -8.88 -1.29 -20.42
N ARG A 120 -9.02 -0.06 -20.90
CA ARG A 120 -9.15 1.13 -20.05
C ARG A 120 -10.56 1.24 -19.48
N ARG A 121 -11.58 1.06 -20.31
CA ARG A 121 -13.00 1.08 -19.90
C ARG A 121 -13.30 0.02 -18.85
N VAL A 122 -12.96 -1.24 -19.12
CA VAL A 122 -13.19 -2.37 -18.20
C VAL A 122 -12.45 -2.17 -16.88
N ARG A 123 -11.23 -1.63 -16.89
CA ARG A 123 -10.51 -1.29 -15.66
C ARG A 123 -11.26 -0.24 -14.84
N ALA A 124 -11.75 0.82 -15.47
CA ALA A 124 -12.50 1.87 -14.79
C ALA A 124 -13.80 1.35 -14.19
N GLU A 125 -14.53 0.50 -14.91
CA GLU A 125 -15.75 -0.17 -14.43
C GLU A 125 -15.46 -1.08 -13.23
N LYS A 126 -14.43 -1.93 -13.31
CA LYS A 126 -14.04 -2.82 -12.21
C LYS A 126 -13.59 -2.06 -10.97
N TRP A 127 -12.89 -0.94 -11.15
CA TRP A 127 -12.59 -0.02 -10.06
C TRP A 127 -13.85 0.57 -9.43
N TYR A 128 -14.81 0.98 -10.26
CA TYR A 128 -16.07 1.53 -9.78
C TYR A 128 -16.88 0.49 -9.00
N GLU A 129 -17.04 -0.72 -9.53
CA GLU A 129 -17.67 -1.85 -8.84
C GLU A 129 -17.01 -2.12 -7.49
N TRP A 130 -15.67 -2.15 -7.45
CA TRP A 130 -14.95 -2.33 -6.19
C TRP A 130 -15.21 -1.19 -5.21
N CYS A 131 -15.21 0.08 -5.64
CA CYS A 131 -15.53 1.20 -4.76
C CYS A 131 -16.95 1.13 -4.19
N LEU A 132 -17.90 0.49 -4.87
CA LEU A 132 -19.25 0.25 -4.33
C LEU A 132 -19.25 -0.77 -3.19
N THR A 133 -18.27 -1.67 -3.15
CA THR A 133 -18.13 -2.65 -2.06
C THR A 133 -17.46 -2.07 -0.82
N ILE A 134 -16.90 -0.85 -0.91
CA ILE A 134 -16.25 -0.20 0.23
C ILE A 134 -17.32 0.49 1.07
N ASP A 135 -17.35 0.11 2.32
CA ASP A 135 -18.20 0.69 3.37
C ASP A 135 -17.35 1.20 4.54
N GLU A 136 -18.03 1.70 5.57
CA GLU A 136 -17.39 2.16 6.82
C GLU A 136 -16.64 1.00 7.52
N ARG A 137 -17.20 -0.22 7.45
CA ARG A 137 -16.68 -1.43 8.11
C ARG A 137 -15.53 -2.10 7.36
N SER A 138 -15.23 -1.64 6.15
CA SER A 138 -14.19 -2.19 5.29
C SER A 138 -12.83 -2.09 5.96
N LYS A 139 -12.17 -3.24 6.12
CA LYS A 139 -10.87 -3.30 6.76
C LYS A 139 -9.81 -2.63 5.89
N LEU A 140 -9.06 -1.70 6.47
CA LEU A 140 -7.98 -0.98 5.79
C LEU A 140 -6.98 -1.93 5.09
N ARG A 141 -6.65 -3.06 5.73
CA ARG A 141 -5.77 -4.09 5.16
C ARG A 141 -6.30 -4.67 3.84
N GLU A 142 -7.61 -4.91 3.76
CA GLU A 142 -8.25 -5.45 2.55
C GLU A 142 -8.27 -4.40 1.45
N MET A 143 -8.51 -3.13 1.79
CA MET A 143 -8.42 -2.02 0.85
C MET A 143 -7.03 -1.92 0.22
N TRP A 144 -5.98 -1.92 1.04
CA TRP A 144 -4.60 -1.90 0.54
C TRP A 144 -4.23 -3.14 -0.24
N ARG A 145 -4.72 -4.32 0.15
CA ARG A 145 -4.50 -5.55 -0.62
C ARG A 145 -5.04 -5.39 -2.03
N ASN A 146 -6.27 -4.90 -2.18
CA ASN A 146 -6.91 -4.70 -3.48
C ASN A 146 -6.22 -3.61 -4.30
N ILE A 147 -5.78 -2.52 -3.68
CA ILE A 147 -5.00 -1.47 -4.35
C ILE A 147 -3.67 -2.01 -4.86
N ASN A 148 -2.96 -2.80 -4.05
CA ASN A 148 -1.68 -3.40 -4.45
C ASN A 148 -1.86 -4.44 -5.57
N ILE A 149 -2.94 -5.24 -5.53
CA ILE A 149 -3.32 -6.15 -6.62
C ILE A 149 -3.61 -5.37 -7.90
N ALA A 150 -4.27 -4.22 -7.78
CA ALA A 150 -4.70 -3.46 -8.94
C ALA A 150 -3.57 -2.67 -9.61
N THR A 151 -2.72 -2.05 -8.80
CA THR A 151 -1.58 -1.22 -9.24
C THR A 151 -0.31 -2.02 -9.51
N GLY A 152 -0.23 -3.24 -8.99
CA GLY A 152 0.91 -4.14 -9.16
C GLY A 152 2.20 -3.68 -8.52
N ARG A 153 2.10 -2.69 -7.63
CA ARG A 153 3.18 -2.20 -6.80
C ARG A 153 2.67 -2.26 -5.36
N MET A 154 3.55 -2.58 -4.42
CA MET A 154 3.29 -2.09 -3.07
C MET A 154 3.36 -0.58 -3.15
N ALA A 155 2.22 0.08 -2.93
CA ALA A 155 2.19 1.52 -2.77
C ALA A 155 3.08 1.86 -1.56
N ARG A 156 4.35 2.21 -1.82
CA ARG A 156 5.23 2.85 -0.84
C ARG A 156 4.77 4.29 -0.72
N LEU A 157 3.62 4.49 -0.08
CA LEU A 157 3.25 5.78 0.43
C LEU A 157 3.91 5.90 1.80
N ASP A 158 4.50 7.05 2.05
CA ASP A 158 5.06 7.45 3.34
C ASP A 158 4.00 8.35 3.99
N PRO A 159 3.03 7.77 4.72
CA PRO A 159 1.82 8.49 5.12
C PRO A 159 2.09 9.77 5.92
N PRO A 160 3.07 9.83 6.84
CA PRO A 160 3.44 11.06 7.54
C PRO A 160 3.87 12.19 6.60
N LYS A 161 4.86 11.95 5.74
CA LYS A 161 5.41 12.96 4.83
C LYS A 161 4.37 13.48 3.84
N ASP A 162 3.50 12.58 3.40
CA ASP A 162 2.43 12.92 2.47
C ASP A 162 1.25 13.63 3.14
N ALA A 163 0.98 13.34 4.42
CA ALA A 163 0.00 14.05 5.23
C ALA A 163 0.47 15.48 5.52
N GLU A 164 1.72 15.66 5.93
CA GLU A 164 2.33 16.98 6.10
C GLU A 164 2.23 17.81 4.83
N ARG A 165 2.64 17.24 3.67
CA ARG A 165 2.52 17.93 2.38
C ARG A 165 1.08 18.37 2.07
N LEU A 166 0.09 17.52 2.33
CA LEU A 166 -1.32 17.89 2.13
C LEU A 166 -1.77 18.98 3.09
N ASN A 167 -1.36 18.87 4.36
CA ASN A 167 -1.75 19.82 5.39
C ASN A 167 -1.13 21.19 5.09
N SER A 168 0.13 21.23 4.66
CA SER A 168 0.79 22.45 4.18
C SER A 168 0.06 23.03 2.96
N ASN A 169 -0.27 22.20 1.96
CA ASN A 169 -0.99 22.67 0.77
C ASN A 169 -2.40 23.19 1.11
N PHE A 170 -3.11 22.52 2.01
CA PHE A 170 -4.43 22.94 2.47
C PHE A 170 -4.32 24.23 3.28
N ALA A 171 -3.40 24.31 4.25
CA ALA A 171 -3.15 25.51 5.04
C ALA A 171 -2.79 26.70 4.16
N VAL A 172 -1.97 26.50 3.12
CA VAL A 172 -1.70 27.54 2.11
C VAL A 172 -2.98 27.94 1.40
N ARG A 173 -3.74 27.01 0.82
CA ARG A 173 -4.97 27.34 0.07
C ARG A 173 -6.07 27.96 0.93
N ALA A 174 -6.18 27.53 2.18
CA ALA A 174 -7.17 28.00 3.15
C ALA A 174 -6.66 29.21 3.96
N ALA A 175 -5.42 29.66 3.72
CA ALA A 175 -4.89 30.85 4.38
C ALA A 175 -5.78 32.05 4.07
N THR A 176 -6.03 32.87 5.10
CA THR A 176 -6.85 34.09 5.00
C THR A 176 -6.33 35.03 3.92
N THR A 177 -5.02 35.00 3.63
CA THR A 177 -4.35 35.78 2.57
C THR A 177 -4.83 35.43 1.16
N ASN A 178 -5.40 34.25 0.95
CA ASN A 178 -5.93 33.81 -0.35
C ASN A 178 -7.42 34.13 -0.53
N LEU A 179 -8.06 34.75 0.47
CA LEU A 179 -9.44 35.24 0.35
C LEU A 179 -9.46 36.63 -0.28
N PRO A 180 -10.57 37.04 -0.94
CA PRO A 180 -10.77 38.42 -1.40
C PRO A 180 -10.62 39.45 -0.27
N ALA A 181 -10.09 40.64 -0.56
CA ALA A 181 -9.79 41.68 0.42
C ALA A 181 -11.02 42.11 1.25
N GLU A 182 -12.21 42.11 0.64
CA GLU A 182 -13.48 42.40 1.31
C GLU A 182 -13.77 41.40 2.45
N ILE A 183 -13.54 40.11 2.20
CA ILE A 183 -13.76 39.04 3.17
C ILE A 183 -12.67 39.08 4.26
N GLN A 184 -11.42 39.39 3.89
CA GLN A 184 -10.34 39.56 4.87
C GLN A 184 -10.66 40.68 5.86
N ASN A 185 -11.08 41.85 5.38
CA ASN A 185 -11.46 42.99 6.21
C ASN A 185 -12.65 42.67 7.11
N HIS A 186 -13.66 41.97 6.59
CA HIS A 186 -14.83 41.56 7.37
C HIS A 186 -14.46 40.56 8.48
N LEU A 187 -13.61 39.57 8.18
CA LEU A 187 -13.11 38.62 9.18
C LEU A 187 -12.26 39.30 10.26
N GLN A 188 -11.49 40.33 9.89
CA GLN A 188 -10.68 41.10 10.82
C GLN A 188 -11.57 41.94 11.76
N GLN A 189 -12.65 42.53 11.26
CA GLN A 189 -13.63 43.27 12.07
C GLN A 189 -14.39 42.37 13.05
N LEU A 190 -14.68 41.13 12.66
CA LEU A 190 -15.37 40.15 13.52
C LEU A 190 -14.46 39.50 14.57
N ARG A 191 -13.15 39.78 14.55
CA ARG A 191 -12.17 39.10 15.39
C ARG A 191 -12.37 39.44 16.87
N ASP A 192 -12.58 40.72 17.16
CA ASP A 192 -12.77 41.21 18.52
C ASP A 192 -14.11 40.72 19.09
N THR A 193 -15.18 40.77 18.27
CA THR A 193 -16.50 40.27 18.67
C THR A 193 -16.51 38.77 18.94
N ARG A 194 -15.74 37.97 18.18
CA ARG A 194 -15.61 36.53 18.45
C ARG A 194 -14.83 36.24 19.73
N GLN A 195 -13.79 37.02 19.99
CA GLN A 195 -12.98 36.88 21.19
C GLN A 195 -13.80 37.21 22.44
N GLU A 196 -14.55 38.33 22.42
CA GLU A 196 -15.47 38.69 23.50
C GLU A 196 -16.53 37.60 23.74
N LYS A 197 -17.08 37.03 22.66
CA LYS A 197 -18.07 35.96 22.76
C LYS A 197 -17.48 34.67 23.34
N MET A 198 -16.24 34.32 22.97
CA MET A 198 -15.52 33.19 23.56
C MET A 198 -15.30 33.40 25.05
N ASP A 199 -14.83 34.59 25.45
CA ASP A 199 -14.59 34.96 26.84
C ASP A 199 -15.90 34.94 27.67
N GLU A 200 -17.01 35.40 27.08
CA GLU A 200 -18.36 35.27 27.68
C GLU A 200 -18.78 33.81 27.88
N THR A 201 -18.55 32.92 26.91
CA THR A 201 -18.86 31.48 27.07
C THR A 201 -17.99 30.80 28.12
N VAL A 202 -16.72 31.19 28.27
CA VAL A 202 -15.85 30.68 29.32
C VAL A 202 -16.34 31.10 30.71
N LEU A 203 -16.94 32.29 30.82
CA LEU A 203 -17.48 32.84 32.07
C LEU A 203 -18.89 32.30 32.42
N LYS A 204 -19.68 31.89 31.42
CA LYS A 204 -20.97 31.23 31.64
C LYS A 204 -20.75 29.82 32.19
N ARG A 205 -21.03 29.63 33.48
CA ARG A 205 -21.20 28.29 34.05
C ARG A 205 -22.42 27.62 33.42
N ASP A 206 -22.19 26.43 32.87
CA ASP A 206 -23.23 25.59 32.30
C ASP A 206 -24.19 25.09 33.39
N GLU A 207 -25.50 25.21 33.19
CA GLU A 207 -26.52 24.71 34.15
C GLU A 207 -26.49 23.17 34.28
N ALA A 208 -25.88 22.48 33.31
CA ALA A 208 -25.61 21.04 33.33
C ALA A 208 -24.36 20.65 34.15
N GLY A 209 -23.62 21.62 34.71
CA GLY A 209 -22.40 21.41 35.49
C GLY A 209 -22.61 20.94 36.94
N GLY A 210 -23.76 20.32 37.25
CA GLY A 210 -23.98 19.69 38.55
C GLY A 210 -22.97 18.55 38.79
N PRO A 211 -22.53 18.29 40.03
CA PRO A 211 -21.69 17.13 40.32
C PRO A 211 -22.43 15.85 39.87
N PHE A 212 -21.74 15.01 39.09
CA PHE A 212 -22.28 13.74 38.60
C PHE A 212 -22.90 12.93 39.73
N THR A 213 -24.09 12.36 39.50
CA THR A 213 -24.73 11.51 40.53
C THR A 213 -24.13 10.11 40.54
N SER A 214 -24.11 9.49 41.73
CA SER A 214 -23.56 8.14 41.91
C SER A 214 -24.23 7.13 40.98
N ASP A 215 -25.53 7.27 40.74
CA ASP A 215 -26.31 6.40 39.86
C ASP A 215 -25.91 6.54 38.38
N GLU A 216 -25.59 7.73 37.91
CA GLU A 216 -25.06 7.95 36.55
C GLU A 216 -23.70 7.26 36.37
N LEU A 217 -22.85 7.31 37.41
CA LEU A 217 -21.57 6.62 37.43
C LEU A 217 -21.73 5.08 37.39
N PHE A 218 -22.70 4.53 38.11
CA PHE A 218 -22.97 3.09 38.10
C PHE A 218 -23.58 2.59 36.79
N ARG A 219 -24.43 3.39 36.15
CA ARG A 219 -24.99 3.08 34.81
C ARG A 219 -23.90 3.03 33.75
N THR A 220 -22.99 4.00 33.75
CA THR A 220 -21.88 4.09 32.78
C THR A 220 -20.78 3.05 32.99
N ARG A 221 -20.56 2.58 34.23
CA ARG A 221 -19.56 1.55 34.55
C ARG A 221 -19.96 0.13 34.09
N LYS A 222 -21.23 -0.09 33.75
CA LYS A 222 -21.74 -1.39 33.31
C LYS A 222 -21.29 -1.65 31.86
N LYS A 223 -20.21 -2.41 31.67
CA LYS A 223 -19.71 -2.80 30.34
C LYS A 223 -20.81 -3.54 29.57
N CYS A 224 -21.46 -2.86 28.63
CA CYS A 224 -22.32 -3.49 27.64
C CYS A 224 -21.47 -4.03 26.49
N LYS A 225 -21.85 -5.18 25.93
CA LYS A 225 -21.19 -5.74 24.73
C LYS A 225 -21.36 -4.75 23.57
N ASP A 226 -20.40 -4.70 22.64
CA ASP A 226 -20.45 -3.85 21.42
C ASP A 226 -21.69 -4.06 20.54
N THR A 227 -22.36 -5.21 20.70
CA THR A 227 -23.58 -5.59 19.99
C THR A 227 -24.86 -5.33 20.79
N ALA A 228 -24.78 -4.81 22.02
CA ALA A 228 -25.96 -4.43 22.78
C ALA A 228 -26.60 -3.19 22.15
N LEU A 229 -27.93 -3.22 21.96
CA LEU A 229 -28.70 -2.04 21.59
C LEU A 229 -28.70 -1.08 22.78
N GLY A 230 -28.41 0.20 22.54
CA GLY A 230 -28.69 1.27 23.50
C GLY A 230 -30.19 1.50 23.67
N ASP A 231 -30.56 2.34 24.63
CA ASP A 231 -31.96 2.75 24.86
C ASP A 231 -32.58 3.46 23.64
N ASP A 232 -31.74 3.97 22.74
CA ASP A 232 -32.09 4.58 21.45
C ASP A 232 -32.25 3.55 20.30
N GLY A 233 -32.01 2.27 20.57
CA GLY A 233 -32.05 1.19 19.59
C GLY A 233 -30.82 1.11 18.68
N ILE A 234 -29.76 1.89 18.94
CA ILE A 234 -28.54 1.90 18.14
C ILE A 234 -27.48 1.04 18.83
N THR A 235 -26.82 0.15 18.08
CA THR A 235 -25.71 -0.66 18.63
C THR A 235 -24.41 0.13 18.70
N ASN A 236 -23.65 -0.03 19.78
CA ASN A 236 -22.33 0.59 20.00
C ASN A 236 -21.32 0.36 18.85
N SER A 237 -21.46 -0.76 18.11
CA SER A 237 -20.65 -1.05 16.92
C SER A 237 -20.74 0.01 15.79
N ILE A 238 -21.83 0.77 15.71
CA ILE A 238 -22.00 1.85 14.73
C ILE A 238 -21.08 3.01 15.09
N PHE A 239 -21.03 3.41 16.35
CA PHE A 239 -20.15 4.49 16.81
C PHE A 239 -18.67 4.13 16.57
N SER A 240 -18.26 2.89 16.88
CA SER A 240 -16.90 2.42 16.56
C SER A 240 -16.58 2.45 15.05
N ALA A 241 -17.53 2.07 14.19
CA ALA A 241 -17.35 2.11 12.74
C ALA A 241 -17.27 3.55 12.19
N LEU A 242 -17.98 4.49 12.83
CA LEU A 242 -17.95 5.91 12.55
C LEU A 242 -16.75 6.63 13.20
N GLY A 243 -15.98 5.93 14.02
CA GLY A 243 -14.82 6.47 14.74
C GLY A 243 -15.19 7.36 15.93
N VAL A 244 -16.42 7.24 16.42
CA VAL A 244 -16.95 7.95 17.58
C VAL A 244 -16.93 6.99 18.76
N TRP A 245 -16.33 7.40 19.87
CA TRP A 245 -16.38 6.64 21.13
C TRP A 245 -16.46 7.69 22.23
N ILE A 246 -17.38 7.54 23.17
CA ILE A 246 -17.46 8.44 24.32
C ILE A 246 -16.46 7.94 25.34
N THR A 247 -15.30 8.59 25.45
CA THR A 247 -14.33 8.28 26.51
C THR A 247 -14.80 8.83 27.85
N HIS A 248 -14.60 8.07 28.95
CA HIS A 248 -14.93 8.51 30.31
C HIS A 248 -14.19 9.78 30.74
N SER A 249 -13.10 10.11 30.05
CA SER A 249 -12.32 11.33 30.28
C SER A 249 -12.88 12.56 29.57
N LEU A 250 -13.93 12.44 28.75
CA LEU A 250 -14.47 13.51 27.89
C LEU A 250 -13.34 14.25 27.14
N ASN A 251 -12.27 13.53 26.79
CA ASN A 251 -11.07 14.11 26.24
C ASN A 251 -10.97 13.74 24.77
N TRP A 252 -11.48 14.65 23.95
CA TRP A 252 -11.53 14.63 22.49
C TRP A 252 -10.19 14.35 21.80
N LYS A 253 -9.06 14.51 22.51
CA LYS A 253 -7.72 14.35 21.91
C LYS A 253 -7.53 12.96 21.33
N THR A 254 -7.93 11.91 22.06
CA THR A 254 -7.80 10.52 21.59
C THR A 254 -8.73 10.20 20.42
N GLU A 255 -9.95 10.74 20.41
CA GLU A 255 -10.89 10.59 19.30
C GLU A 255 -10.39 11.34 18.06
N ILE A 256 -9.88 12.56 18.21
CA ILE A 256 -9.29 13.34 17.12
C ILE A 256 -8.06 12.64 16.56
N GLU A 257 -7.16 12.14 17.40
CA GLU A 257 -5.98 11.37 16.96
C GLU A 257 -6.38 10.10 16.20
N TYR A 258 -7.37 9.35 16.71
CA TYR A 258 -7.92 8.17 16.03
C TYR A 258 -8.54 8.52 14.67
N LEU A 259 -9.38 9.55 14.61
CA LEU A 259 -10.02 10.01 13.38
C LEU A 259 -8.99 10.47 12.36
N GLN A 260 -7.98 11.22 12.81
CA GLN A 260 -6.85 11.63 11.98
C GLN A 260 -6.11 10.42 11.41
N ASP A 261 -5.79 9.41 12.21
CA ASP A 261 -5.03 8.25 11.74
C ASP A 261 -5.85 7.36 10.79
N ASN A 262 -7.14 7.21 11.05
CA ASN A 262 -8.06 6.47 10.18
C ASN A 262 -8.26 7.19 8.83
N THR A 263 -8.50 8.50 8.85
CA THR A 263 -8.62 9.29 7.60
C THR A 263 -7.31 9.43 6.84
N LYS A 264 -6.16 9.61 7.51
CA LYS A 264 -4.82 9.62 6.88
C LYS A 264 -4.59 8.37 6.05
N SER A 265 -4.90 7.21 6.61
CA SER A 265 -4.69 5.92 5.94
C SER A 265 -5.59 5.76 4.71
N ARG A 266 -6.85 6.21 4.78
CA ARG A 266 -7.79 6.16 3.65
C ARG A 266 -7.49 7.24 2.59
N LEU A 267 -6.99 8.40 2.99
CA LEU A 267 -6.48 9.43 2.07
C LEU A 267 -5.22 8.95 1.34
N ALA A 268 -4.33 8.23 2.01
CA ALA A 268 -3.19 7.59 1.36
C ALA A 268 -3.67 6.55 0.32
N ALA A 269 -4.68 5.74 0.65
CA ALA A 269 -5.29 4.83 -0.31
C ALA A 269 -5.87 5.56 -1.54
N LEU A 270 -6.60 6.66 -1.34
CA LEU A 270 -7.10 7.52 -2.43
C LEU A 270 -5.96 8.06 -3.29
N LYS A 271 -4.87 8.54 -2.68
CA LYS A 271 -3.67 9.00 -3.41
C LYS A 271 -3.05 7.90 -4.24
N ALA A 272 -2.95 6.67 -3.73
CA ALA A 272 -2.45 5.55 -4.51
C ALA A 272 -3.32 5.31 -5.75
N ILE A 273 -4.64 5.34 -5.58
CA ILE A 273 -5.58 5.18 -6.70
C ILE A 273 -5.37 6.30 -7.74
N MET A 274 -5.12 7.54 -7.30
CA MET A 274 -4.92 8.72 -8.16
C MET A 274 -3.53 8.83 -8.82
N THR A 275 -2.46 8.38 -8.15
CA THR A 275 -1.07 8.61 -8.59
C THR A 275 -0.54 7.52 -9.52
N TYR A 276 -1.00 6.29 -9.36
CA TYR A 276 -0.59 5.19 -10.22
C TYR A 276 -1.44 5.19 -11.50
N ASP A 277 -0.90 4.63 -12.59
CA ASP A 277 -1.65 4.27 -13.82
C ASP A 277 -2.61 3.08 -13.54
N SER A 278 -3.39 3.25 -12.47
CA SER A 278 -4.37 2.33 -11.93
C SER A 278 -5.50 2.12 -12.93
N GLY A 279 -5.73 3.10 -13.82
CA GLY A 279 -6.87 3.15 -14.72
C GLY A 279 -8.18 3.53 -14.02
N ALA A 280 -8.10 4.07 -12.80
CA ALA A 280 -9.25 4.61 -12.09
C ALA A 280 -9.72 5.93 -12.72
N SER A 281 -11.04 6.12 -12.80
CA SER A 281 -11.63 7.34 -13.36
C SER A 281 -11.83 8.41 -12.28
N ASN A 282 -12.02 9.68 -12.66
CA ASN A 282 -12.42 10.73 -11.70
C ASN A 282 -13.69 10.38 -10.95
N ARG A 283 -14.65 9.72 -11.61
CA ARG A 283 -15.86 9.19 -10.96
C ARG A 283 -15.51 8.19 -9.86
N THR A 284 -14.54 7.31 -10.09
CA THR A 284 -14.03 6.36 -9.09
C THR A 284 -13.41 7.10 -7.90
N HIS A 285 -12.59 8.13 -8.14
CA HIS A 285 -11.99 8.92 -7.07
C HIS A 285 -13.03 9.60 -6.18
N THR A 286 -14.02 10.25 -6.80
CA THR A 286 -15.14 10.87 -6.08
C THR A 286 -15.94 9.85 -5.30
N MET A 287 -16.18 8.67 -5.87
CA MET A 287 -16.94 7.62 -5.20
C MET A 287 -16.18 7.06 -3.99
N PHE A 288 -14.89 6.77 -4.14
CA PHE A 288 -14.02 6.34 -3.05
C PHE A 288 -13.98 7.39 -1.93
N TYR A 289 -13.82 8.68 -2.27
CA TYR A 289 -13.83 9.74 -1.28
C TYR A 289 -15.16 9.79 -0.52
N LYS A 290 -16.30 9.73 -1.22
CA LYS A 290 -17.62 9.75 -0.60
C LYS A 290 -17.83 8.57 0.36
N GLN A 291 -17.52 7.35 -0.09
CA GLN A 291 -17.80 6.14 0.68
C GLN A 291 -16.77 5.87 1.79
N ALA A 292 -15.50 6.13 1.55
CA ALA A 292 -14.45 5.73 2.48
C ALA A 292 -14.03 6.85 3.44
N ILE A 293 -14.13 8.12 3.05
CA ILE A 293 -13.53 9.24 3.78
C ILE A 293 -14.58 10.21 4.28
N ARG A 294 -15.49 10.64 3.40
CA ARG A 294 -16.48 11.67 3.73
C ARG A 294 -17.44 11.24 4.84
N LEU A 295 -17.90 9.98 4.83
CA LEU A 295 -18.75 9.46 5.91
C LEU A 295 -18.09 9.61 7.28
N ILE A 296 -16.80 9.28 7.40
CA ILE A 296 -16.05 9.40 8.67
C ILE A 296 -15.95 10.87 9.12
N ILE A 297 -15.69 11.79 8.18
CA ILE A 297 -15.57 13.23 8.49
C ILE A 297 -16.92 13.83 8.87
N ASP A 298 -17.96 13.55 8.07
CA ASP A 298 -19.30 14.12 8.26
C ASP A 298 -19.90 13.63 9.59
N TYR A 299 -19.67 12.37 9.99
CA TYR A 299 -20.10 11.88 11.30
C TYR A 299 -19.24 12.40 12.46
N ALA A 300 -17.93 12.56 12.29
CA ALA A 300 -17.08 13.16 13.33
C ALA A 300 -17.44 14.63 13.61
N ALA A 301 -17.86 15.38 12.59
CA ALA A 301 -18.22 16.80 12.72
C ALA A 301 -19.49 17.02 13.56
N ILE A 302 -20.39 16.04 13.64
CA ILE A 302 -21.61 16.10 14.47
C ILE A 302 -21.26 15.96 15.96
N VAL A 303 -20.16 15.27 16.28
CA VAL A 303 -19.81 14.95 17.66
C VAL A 303 -18.97 16.06 18.29
N LEU A 304 -18.16 16.79 17.52
CA LEU A 304 -17.36 17.90 18.04
C LEU A 304 -18.29 19.07 18.47
N PRO A 305 -18.38 19.41 19.77
CA PRO A 305 -19.09 20.60 20.20
C PRO A 305 -18.31 21.81 19.69
N GLY A 306 -19.02 22.75 19.09
CA GLY A 306 -18.47 24.07 18.74
C GLY A 306 -18.11 24.87 19.98
#